data_AF-A0A0B1S7U7-F1
#
_entry.id   AF-A0A0B1S7U7-F1
#
_cell.length_a   1.000
_cell.length_b   1.000
_cell.length_c   1.000
_cell.angle_alpha   90.00
_cell.angle_beta   90.00
_cell.angle_gamma   90.00
#
_symmetry.space_group_name_H-M   'P 1'
#
loop_
_entity.id
_entity.type
_entity.pdbx_description
1 polymer ?
#
loop_
_entity_poly.entity_id
_entity_poly.type
_entity_poly.pdbx_seq_one_letter_code
_entity_poly.pdbx_strand_id
1 'polypeptide(L)'
;MSYFIHNAILTILRNQRCPENNVRDLSIGYGLVAFSYIFVGFTFYASFPLPRSCIQDNLLNNFSASYPFSAVARVLILFQLLTILPLVLFFIRSQISCAVFKAPYPG
;
A
#
# COMPACT_ATOMS: atom_id res chain seq x y z
N MET A 1 -2.34 -8.54 2.57
CA MET A 1 -2.38 -8.01 1.18
C MET A 1 -1.24 -7.02 0.88
N SER A 2 -0.11 -7.07 1.59
CA SER A 2 0.89 -6.01 1.53
C SER A 2 1.74 -5.98 0.24
N TYR A 3 1.75 -7.09 -0.52
CA TYR A 3 2.44 -7.20 -1.82
C TYR A 3 1.45 -7.43 -2.98
N PHE A 4 0.57 -6.46 -3.23
CA PHE A 4 -0.51 -6.59 -4.21
C PHE A 4 -0.17 -6.10 -5.65
N ILE A 5 1.03 -5.57 -5.87
CA ILE A 5 1.42 -4.94 -7.16
C ILE A 5 1.54 -5.94 -8.34
N HIS A 6 1.52 -7.25 -8.11
CA HIS A 6 1.64 -8.29 -9.14
C HIS A 6 0.76 -8.05 -10.38
N ASN A 7 -0.46 -7.52 -10.22
CA ASN A 7 -1.38 -7.27 -11.34
C ASN A 7 -1.03 -6.05 -12.19
N ALA A 8 -0.34 -5.06 -11.61
CA ALA A 8 0.02 -3.81 -12.28
C ALA A 8 1.49 -3.77 -12.74
N ILE A 9 2.30 -4.71 -12.25
CA ILE A 9 3.76 -4.68 -12.39
C ILE A 9 4.22 -4.76 -13.84
N LEU A 10 3.55 -5.55 -14.67
CA LEU A 10 3.89 -5.73 -16.07
C LEU A 10 3.70 -4.42 -16.85
N THR A 11 2.59 -3.72 -16.60
CA THR A 11 2.29 -2.42 -17.21
C THR A 11 3.30 -1.35 -16.77
N ILE A 12 3.70 -1.36 -15.49
CA ILE A 12 4.69 -0.41 -14.95
C ILE A 12 6.08 -0.65 -15.56
N LEU A 13 6.53 -1.91 -15.61
CA LEU A 13 7.85 -2.28 -16.14
C LEU A 13 7.97 -2.06 -17.65
N ARG A 14 6.86 -2.08 -18.40
CA ARG A 14 6.84 -1.79 -19.84
C ARG A 14 7.21 -0.33 -20.16
N ASN A 15 7.05 0.59 -19.20
CA ASN A 15 7.36 2.00 -19.37
C ASN A 15 8.78 2.39 -18.92
N GLN A 16 9.65 1.41 -18.61
CA GLN A 16 11.03 1.66 -18.20
C GLN A 16 11.91 2.09 -19.37
N ARG A 17 12.84 3.03 -19.12
CA ARG A 17 13.84 3.48 -20.10
C ARG A 17 14.85 2.38 -20.47
N CYS A 18 15.22 1.53 -19.50
CA CYS A 18 16.23 0.48 -19.63
C CYS A 18 15.65 -0.86 -19.15
N PRO A 19 14.91 -1.59 -20.00
CA PRO A 19 14.18 -2.79 -19.62
C PRO A 19 15.07 -3.97 -19.17
N GLU A 20 16.37 -3.93 -19.48
CA GLU A 20 17.37 -4.94 -19.10
C GLU A 20 17.58 -4.97 -17.58
N ASN A 21 17.36 -3.84 -16.90
CA ASN A 21 17.52 -3.71 -15.45
C ASN A 21 16.24 -4.04 -14.66
N ASN A 22 15.14 -4.39 -15.34
CA ASN A 22 13.82 -4.56 -14.71
C ASN A 22 13.83 -5.52 -13.52
N VAL A 23 14.56 -6.64 -13.59
CA VAL A 23 14.63 -7.63 -12.51
C VAL A 23 15.32 -7.05 -11.27
N ARG A 24 16.42 -6.30 -11.48
CA ARG A 24 17.18 -5.65 -10.41
C ARG A 24 16.35 -4.55 -9.75
N ASP A 25 15.76 -3.68 -10.55
CA ASP A 25 15.00 -2.54 -10.02
C ASP A 25 13.75 -3.02 -9.28
N LEU A 26 13.15 -4.12 -9.76
CA LEU A 26 12.04 -4.76 -9.08
C LEU A 26 12.44 -5.42 -7.75
N SER A 27 13.56 -6.16 -7.71
CA SER A 27 14.02 -6.82 -6.49
C SER A 27 14.42 -5.82 -5.42
N ILE A 28 15.09 -4.73 -5.81
CA ILE A 28 15.40 -3.59 -4.93
C ILE A 28 14.09 -2.97 -4.41
N GLY A 29 13.11 -2.73 -5.28
CA GLY A 29 11.80 -2.19 -4.89
C GLY A 29 11.11 -3.04 -3.83
N TYR A 30 10.97 -4.34 -4.05
CA TYR A 30 10.39 -5.26 -3.06
C TYR A 30 11.21 -5.34 -1.76
N GLY A 31 12.55 -5.31 -1.86
CA GLY A 31 13.45 -5.28 -0.72
C GLY A 31 13.24 -4.05 0.16
N LEU A 32 13.13 -2.86 -0.45
CA LEU A 32 12.84 -1.61 0.28
C LEU A 32 11.46 -1.65 0.94
N VAL A 33 10.45 -2.17 0.25
CA VAL A 33 9.11 -2.33 0.82
C VAL A 33 9.14 -3.26 2.03
N ALA A 34 9.80 -4.43 1.91
CA ALA A 34 9.99 -5.36 3.02
C ALA A 34 10.68 -4.70 4.21
N PHE A 35 11.79 -3.98 3.95
CA PHE A 35 12.52 -3.27 4.97
C PHE A 35 11.65 -2.22 5.67
N SER A 36 10.88 -1.42 4.93
CA SER A 36 10.01 -0.40 5.52
C SER A 36 8.94 -0.99 6.45
N TYR A 37 8.33 -2.12 6.07
CA TYR A 37 7.34 -2.81 6.89
C TYR A 37 7.95 -3.42 8.15
N ILE A 38 9.11 -4.08 8.01
CA ILE A 38 9.84 -4.65 9.15
C ILE A 38 10.27 -3.52 10.09
N PHE A 39 10.81 -2.42 9.56
CA PHE A 39 11.30 -1.29 10.35
C PHE A 39 10.19 -0.65 11.19
N VAL A 40 9.05 -0.33 10.59
CA VAL A 40 7.90 0.26 11.30
C VAL A 40 7.33 -0.72 12.32
N GLY A 41 7.12 -1.98 11.90
CA GLY A 41 6.57 -3.03 12.77
C GLY A 41 7.47 -3.32 13.97
N PHE A 42 8.77 -3.46 13.75
CA PHE A 42 9.76 -3.73 14.78
C PHE A 42 9.90 -2.56 15.75
N THR A 43 10.01 -1.32 15.25
CA THR A 43 10.16 -0.12 16.10
C THR A 43 8.95 0.06 17.01
N PHE A 44 7.74 -0.11 16.45
CA PHE A 44 6.51 -0.04 17.24
C PHE A 44 6.43 -1.17 18.26
N TYR A 45 6.71 -2.41 17.85
CA TYR A 45 6.69 -3.57 18.75
C TYR A 45 7.71 -3.43 19.89
N ALA A 46 8.94 -3.01 19.60
CA ALA A 46 9.98 -2.83 20.62
C ALA A 46 9.63 -1.71 21.62
N SER A 47 9.01 -0.62 21.15
CA SER A 47 8.70 0.56 21.97
C SER A 47 7.37 0.45 22.73
N PHE A 48 6.52 -0.52 22.41
CA PHE A 48 5.18 -0.63 23.00
C PHE A 48 5.25 -1.06 24.49
N PRO A 49 4.74 -0.24 25.42
CA PRO A 49 4.94 -0.45 26.86
C PRO A 49 3.94 -1.43 27.50
N LEU A 50 2.90 -1.82 26.76
CA LEU A 50 1.78 -2.64 27.24
C LEU A 50 1.92 -4.11 26.81
N PRO A 51 1.14 -5.03 27.40
CA PRO A 51 1.09 -6.42 26.97
C PRO A 51 0.78 -6.53 25.48
N ARG A 52 1.43 -7.49 24.81
CA ARG A 52 1.33 -7.64 23.34
C ARG A 52 -0.08 -7.91 22.82
N SER A 53 -0.96 -8.41 23.69
CA SER A 53 -2.38 -8.62 23.41
C SER A 53 -3.19 -7.33 23.25
N CYS A 54 -2.67 -6.19 23.70
CA CYS A 54 -3.34 -4.89 23.59
C CYS A 54 -3.04 -4.15 22.27
N ILE A 55 -2.17 -4.70 21.40
CA ILE A 55 -1.84 -4.08 20.13
C ILE A 55 -3.03 -4.25 19.17
N GLN A 56 -3.66 -3.13 18.81
CA GLN A 56 -4.71 -3.11 17.80
C GLN A 56 -4.13 -3.17 16.38
N ASP A 57 -4.85 -3.79 15.45
CA ASP A 57 -4.44 -3.95 14.04
C ASP A 57 -4.17 -2.61 13.34
N ASN A 58 -4.98 -1.59 13.65
CA ASN A 58 -4.68 -0.23 13.23
C ASN A 58 -3.73 0.42 14.23
N LEU A 59 -2.49 0.61 13.81
CA LEU A 59 -1.43 1.22 14.60
C LEU A 59 -1.85 2.56 15.23
N LEU A 60 -2.61 3.40 14.51
CA LEU A 60 -3.05 4.71 15.00
C LEU A 60 -4.11 4.63 16.10
N ASN A 61 -4.81 3.50 16.26
CA ASN A 61 -5.79 3.32 17.35
C ASN A 61 -5.12 3.11 18.71
N ASN A 62 -3.86 2.66 18.71
CA ASN A 62 -3.06 2.51 19.92
C ASN A 62 -2.59 3.87 20.51
N PHE A 63 -2.78 4.98 19.80
CA PHE A 63 -2.46 6.33 20.26
C PHE A 63 -3.72 7.07 20.71
N SER A 64 -3.58 7.90 21.76
CA SER A 64 -4.67 8.79 22.21
C SER A 64 -5.13 9.70 21.08
N ALA A 65 -6.44 9.93 20.99
CA ALA A 65 -7.05 10.82 20.00
C ALA A 65 -6.58 12.28 20.15
N SER A 66 -6.17 12.69 21.35
CA SER A 66 -5.63 14.03 21.63
C SER A 66 -4.17 14.20 21.20
N TYR A 67 -3.48 13.14 20.76
CA TYR A 67 -2.08 13.24 20.36
C TYR A 67 -1.97 13.89 18.97
N PRO A 68 -1.33 15.07 18.85
CA PRO A 68 -1.40 15.89 17.63
C PRO A 68 -0.82 15.17 16.41
N PHE A 69 0.27 14.41 16.55
CA PHE A 69 0.85 13.66 15.44
C PHE A 69 -0.07 12.54 14.93
N SER A 70 -0.81 11.87 15.82
CA SER A 70 -1.80 10.87 15.42
C SER A 70 -2.97 11.52 14.69
N ALA A 71 -3.45 12.67 15.17
CA ALA A 71 -4.52 13.41 14.49
C ALA A 71 -4.11 13.86 13.08
N VAL A 72 -2.91 14.43 12.92
CA VAL A 72 -2.39 14.83 11.61
C VAL A 72 -2.24 13.63 10.68
N ALA A 73 -1.68 12.52 11.17
CA ALA A 73 -1.54 11.30 10.37
C ALA A 73 -2.90 10.76 9.89
N ARG A 74 -3.94 10.77 10.74
CA ARG A 74 -5.31 10.36 10.37
C ARG A 74 -5.88 11.25 9.26
N VAL A 75 -5.69 12.57 9.34
CA VAL A 75 -6.17 13.50 8.31
C VAL A 75 -5.44 13.27 6.98
N LEU A 76 -4.12 13.11 7.00
CA LEU A 76 -3.34 12.83 5.79
C LEU A 76 -3.76 11.50 5.12
N ILE A 77 -3.92 10.44 5.92
CA ILE A 77 -4.38 9.14 5.43
C ILE A 77 -5.83 9.23 4.90
N LEU A 78 -6.69 10.05 5.51
CA LEU A 78 -8.05 10.26 5.03
C LEU A 78 -8.05 10.91 3.64
N PHE A 79 -7.28 11.97 3.43
CA PHE A 79 -7.13 12.58 2.10
C PHE A 79 -6.53 11.61 1.07
N GLN A 80 -5.54 10.81 1.48
CA GLN A 80 -4.98 9.76 0.65
C GLN A 80 -6.04 8.70 0.26
N LEU A 81 -6.87 8.26 1.21
CA LEU A 81 -7.93 7.28 0.92
C LEU A 81 -9.02 7.84 0.00
N LEU A 82 -9.42 9.10 0.20
CA LEU A 82 -10.42 9.76 -0.64
C LEU A 82 -9.95 9.87 -2.10
N THR A 83 -8.65 10.09 -2.33
CA THR A 83 -8.07 10.20 -3.67
C THR A 83 -7.76 8.85 -4.31
N ILE A 84 -7.33 7.85 -3.53
CA ILE A 84 -6.99 6.52 -4.04
C ILE A 84 -8.23 5.66 -4.30
N LEU A 85 -9.27 5.76 -3.46
CA LEU A 85 -10.49 4.95 -3.59
C LEU A 85 -11.13 5.01 -5.00
N PRO A 86 -11.39 6.18 -5.61
CA PRO A 86 -11.97 6.23 -6.96
C PRO A 86 -11.05 5.59 -8.01
N LEU A 87 -9.73 5.73 -7.85
CA LEU A 87 -8.76 5.13 -8.75
C LEU A 87 -8.77 3.60 -8.65
N VAL A 88 -8.80 3.05 -7.44
CA VAL A 88 -8.87 1.60 -7.19
C VAL A 88 -10.19 1.02 -7.69
N LEU A 89 -11.32 1.71 -7.47
CA LEU A 89 -12.62 1.29 -7.99
C LEU A 89 -12.62 1.25 -9.53
N PHE A 90 -12.02 2.25 -10.19
CA PHE A 90 -11.83 2.25 -11.63
C PHE A 90 -10.98 1.07 -12.10
N PHE A 91 -9.86 0.78 -11.44
CA PHE A 91 -9.01 -0.36 -11.75
C PHE A 91 -9.75 -1.69 -11.59
N ILE A 92 -10.43 -1.92 -10.46
CA ILE A 92 -11.20 -3.15 -10.21
C ILE A 92 -12.29 -3.31 -11.27
N ARG A 93 -13.04 -2.24 -11.57
CA ARG A 93 -14.09 -2.26 -12.60
C ARG A 93 -13.53 -2.62 -13.98
N SER A 94 -12.36 -2.07 -14.33
CA SER A 94 -11.68 -2.38 -15.60
C SER A 94 -11.25 -3.86 -15.66
N GLN A 95 -10.64 -4.39 -14.58
CA GLN A 95 -10.23 -5.79 -14.51
C GLN A 95 -11.42 -6.76 -14.61
N ILE A 96 -12.53 -6.46 -13.92
CA ILE A 96 -13.77 -7.26 -14.00
C ILE A 96 -14.35 -7.21 -15.42
N SER A 97 -14.36 -6.04 -16.05
CA SER A 97 -14.89 -5.88 -17.41
C SER A 97 -14.05 -6.66 -18.43
N CYS A 98 -12.72 -6.61 -18.32
CA CYS A 98 -11.82 -7.42 -19.14
C CYS A 98 -12.02 -8.92 -18.92
N ALA A 99 -12.26 -9.37 -17.68
CA ALA A 99 -12.48 -10.78 -17.37
C ALA A 99 -13.82 -11.32 -17.91
N VAL A 100 -14.88 -10.53 -17.83
CA VAL A 100 -16.25 -10.94 -18.25
C VAL A 100 -16.48 -10.72 -19.74
N PHE A 101 -16.11 -9.55 -20.27
CA PHE A 101 -16.46 -9.11 -21.63
C PHE A 101 -15.29 -9.16 -22.61
N LYS A 102 -14.08 -9.56 -22.17
CA LYS A 102 -12.82 -9.54 -22.97
C LYS A 102 -12.48 -8.16 -23.56
N ALA A 103 -13.13 -7.10 -23.08
CA ALA A 103 -12.94 -5.73 -23.51
C ALA A 103 -12.95 -4.78 -22.30
N PRO A 104 -12.11 -3.74 -22.29
CA PRO A 104 -12.15 -2.70 -21.26
C PRO A 104 -13.39 -1.82 -21.46
N TYR A 105 -14.23 -1.66 -20.43
CA TYR A 105 -15.41 -0.77 -20.46
C TYR A 105 -15.16 0.50 -19.62
N PRO A 106 -15.57 1.73 -20.00
CA PRO A 106 -16.12 2.11 -21.30
C PRO A 106 -14.97 2.47 -22.24
N GLY A 107 -14.60 1.51 -23.09
CA GLY A 107 -14.22 1.78 -24.48
C GLY A 107 -15.45 1.54 -25.32
#